data_AF-A0A3C2E527-F1
#
_entry.id   AF-A0A3C2E527-F1
#
_cell.length_a   1.000
_cell.length_b   1.000
_cell.length_c   1.000
_cell.angle_alpha   90.00
_cell.angle_beta   90.00
_cell.angle_gamma   90.00
#
_symmetry.space_group_name_H-M   'P 1'
#
loop_
_entity.id
_entity.type
_entity.pdbx_description
1 polymer ?
#
loop_
_entity_poly.entity_id
_entity_poly.type
_entity_poly.pdbx_seq_one_letter_code
_entity_poly.pdbx_strand_id
1 'polypeptide(L)'
;MNWDLMDYIVAGGLVGVLVALAFVVILRGPNLFYMAGAGLAALTGFVMIWASLAVGIIGAEGDAANLMFAGVLVIAVLGALWSRFRSAGMARAMFAAMLAQLLAGGVALAAGWGADSARWPFDVLAATAVLAVMWLVSSWLFRASAWKQG
;
A
#
# COMPACT_ATOMS: atom_id res chain seq x y z
N MET A 1 -13.27 -21.58 -11.04
CA MET A 1 -13.04 -20.12 -11.13
C MET A 1 -13.98 -19.58 -12.19
N ASN A 2 -15.01 -18.83 -11.81
CA ASN A 2 -15.91 -18.15 -12.75
C ASN A 2 -15.81 -16.66 -12.48
N TRP A 3 -14.85 -15.99 -13.12
CA TRP A 3 -14.76 -14.52 -13.08
C TRP A 3 -15.96 -13.94 -13.81
N ASP A 4 -16.67 -13.03 -13.17
CA ASP A 4 -17.75 -12.28 -13.81
C ASP A 4 -17.22 -10.99 -14.45
N LEU A 5 -18.11 -10.25 -15.13
CA LEU A 5 -17.75 -9.00 -15.79
C LEU A 5 -17.18 -7.96 -14.81
N MET A 6 -17.69 -7.92 -13.57
CA MET A 6 -17.26 -6.94 -12.57
C MET A 6 -15.84 -7.24 -12.08
N ASP A 7 -15.47 -8.52 -11.94
CA ASP A 7 -14.10 -8.92 -11.62
C ASP A 7 -13.10 -8.39 -12.64
N TYR A 8 -13.41 -8.52 -13.94
CA TYR A 8 -12.58 -7.99 -15.01
C TYR A 8 -12.49 -6.46 -15.01
N ILE A 9 -13.61 -5.77 -14.74
CA ILE A 9 -13.63 -4.30 -14.65
C ILE A 9 -12.78 -3.82 -13.47
N VAL A 10 -12.90 -4.45 -12.30
CA VAL A 10 -12.14 -4.08 -11.10
C VAL A 10 -10.65 -4.36 -11.31
N ALA A 11 -10.30 -5.55 -11.79
CA ALA A 11 -8.91 -5.90 -12.07
C ALA A 11 -8.28 -4.98 -13.13
N GLY A 12 -8.98 -4.77 -14.25
CA GLY A 12 -8.54 -3.90 -15.33
C GLY A 12 -8.41 -2.44 -14.90
N GLY A 13 -9.37 -1.94 -14.11
CA GLY A 13 -9.33 -0.60 -13.55
C GLY A 13 -8.16 -0.40 -12.59
N LEU A 14 -7.89 -1.37 -11.72
CA LEU A 14 -6.79 -1.32 -10.76
C LEU A 14 -5.42 -1.32 -11.46
N VAL A 15 -5.25 -2.16 -12.49
CA VAL A 15 -4.04 -2.14 -13.35
C VAL A 15 -3.95 -0.81 -14.10
N GLY A 16 -5.05 -0.31 -14.65
CA GLY A 16 -5.10 0.98 -15.34
C GLY A 16 -4.67 2.14 -14.46
N VAL A 17 -5.12 2.19 -13.20
CA VAL A 17 -4.70 3.18 -12.20
C VAL A 17 -3.21 3.08 -11.91
N LEU A 18 -2.67 1.87 -11.71
CA LEU A 18 -1.24 1.67 -11.47
C LEU A 18 -0.40 2.18 -12.65
N VAL A 19 -0.79 1.85 -13.88
CA VAL A 19 -0.12 2.30 -15.11
C VAL A 19 -0.21 3.81 -15.27
N ALA A 20 -1.39 4.40 -15.03
CA ALA A 20 -1.58 5.85 -15.11
C ALA A 20 -0.71 6.59 -14.07
N LEU A 21 -0.62 6.09 -12.84
CA LEU A 21 0.27 6.64 -11.82
C LEU A 21 1.74 6.54 -12.23
N ALA A 22 2.17 5.38 -12.75
CA ALA A 22 3.53 5.21 -13.25
C ALA A 22 3.84 6.20 -14.39
N PHE A 23 2.92 6.38 -15.33
CA PHE A 23 3.05 7.33 -16.42
C PHE A 23 3.18 8.77 -15.92
N VAL A 24 2.30 9.21 -15.00
CA VAL A 24 2.38 10.55 -14.38
C VAL A 24 3.72 10.77 -13.69
N VAL A 25 4.23 9.77 -12.97
CA VAL A 25 5.52 9.85 -12.28
C VAL A 25 6.68 10.00 -13.28
N ILE A 26 6.67 9.23 -14.37
CA ILE A 26 7.68 9.32 -15.44
C ILE A 26 7.67 10.69 -16.09
N LEU A 27 6.49 11.27 -16.31
CA LEU A 27 6.35 12.61 -16.90
C LEU A 27 6.85 13.75 -16.00
N ARG A 28 7.05 13.53 -14.68
CA ARG A 28 7.53 14.59 -13.76
C ARG A 28 9.03 14.85 -13.80
N GLY A 29 9.82 14.09 -14.58
CA GLY A 29 11.24 14.36 -14.82
C GLY A 29 12.21 13.49 -14.00
N PRO A 30 13.53 13.72 -14.12
CA PRO A 30 14.57 12.71 -13.88
C PRO A 30 14.95 12.46 -12.40
N ASN A 31 14.14 12.88 -11.43
CA ASN A 31 14.46 12.63 -10.03
C ASN A 31 14.22 11.15 -9.68
N LEU A 32 15.23 10.32 -9.92
CA LEU A 32 15.14 8.87 -9.78
C LEU A 32 14.67 8.44 -8.38
N PHE A 33 15.09 9.13 -7.31
CA PHE A 33 14.64 8.83 -5.95
C PHE A 33 13.15 9.09 -5.77
N TYR A 34 12.64 10.21 -6.30
CA TYR A 34 11.22 10.50 -6.27
C TYR A 34 10.44 9.47 -7.10
N MET A 35 10.92 9.17 -8.30
CA MET A 35 10.26 8.21 -9.19
C MET A 35 10.19 6.82 -8.59
N ALA A 36 11.31 6.32 -8.04
CA ALA A 36 11.37 5.04 -7.36
C ALA A 36 10.47 5.02 -6.11
N GLY A 37 10.47 6.10 -5.32
CA GLY A 37 9.60 6.22 -4.15
C GLY A 37 8.12 6.18 -4.52
N ALA A 38 7.72 6.94 -5.53
CA ALA A 38 6.33 7.00 -6.01
C ALA A 38 5.88 5.70 -6.69
N GLY A 39 6.74 5.10 -7.51
CA GLY A 39 6.48 3.79 -8.13
C GLY A 39 6.32 2.69 -7.09
N LEU A 40 7.19 2.66 -6.08
CA LEU A 40 7.07 1.69 -4.98
C LEU A 40 5.79 1.91 -4.17
N ALA A 41 5.45 3.15 -3.83
CA ALA A 41 4.19 3.46 -3.13
C ALA A 41 2.95 3.01 -3.91
N ALA A 42 2.92 3.27 -5.22
CA ALA A 42 1.82 2.86 -6.09
C ALA A 42 1.73 1.33 -6.18
N LEU A 43 2.87 0.65 -6.29
CA LEU A 43 2.94 -0.81 -6.28
C LEU A 43 2.47 -1.40 -4.94
N THR A 44 2.88 -0.82 -3.80
CA THR A 44 2.42 -1.27 -2.48
C THR A 44 0.90 -1.12 -2.36
N GLY A 45 0.35 0.02 -2.78
CA GLY A 45 -1.10 0.23 -2.79
C GLY A 45 -1.82 -0.78 -3.69
N PHE A 46 -1.30 -1.02 -4.90
CA PHE A 46 -1.82 -2.02 -5.83
C PHE A 46 -1.83 -3.42 -5.20
N VAL A 47 -0.69 -3.89 -4.68
CA VAL A 47 -0.55 -5.22 -4.07
C VAL A 47 -1.51 -5.37 -2.90
N MET A 48 -1.65 -4.33 -2.07
CA MET A 48 -2.53 -4.39 -0.91
C MET A 48 -4.01 -4.46 -1.29
N ILE A 49 -4.46 -3.64 -2.26
CA ILE A 49 -5.83 -3.72 -2.79
C ILE A 49 -6.06 -5.09 -3.42
N TRP A 50 -5.14 -5.52 -4.28
CA TRP A 50 -5.25 -6.80 -4.99
C TRP A 50 -5.34 -7.98 -4.02
N ALA A 51 -4.44 -8.06 -3.05
CA ALA A 51 -4.45 -9.12 -2.04
C ALA A 51 -5.74 -9.10 -1.20
N SER A 52 -6.21 -7.90 -0.81
CA SER A 52 -7.44 -7.76 -0.03
C SER A 52 -8.68 -8.22 -0.79
N LEU A 53 -8.73 -7.96 -2.11
CA LEU A 53 -9.87 -8.33 -2.95
C LEU A 53 -9.84 -9.77 -3.44
N ALA A 54 -8.64 -10.35 -3.66
CA ALA A 54 -8.50 -11.67 -4.27
C ALA A 54 -8.39 -12.82 -3.27
N VAL A 55 -7.85 -12.55 -2.08
CA VAL A 55 -7.58 -13.60 -1.08
C VAL A 55 -8.05 -13.18 0.33
N GLY A 56 -8.09 -11.87 0.61
CA GLY A 56 -8.14 -11.36 1.97
C GLY A 56 -6.76 -11.41 2.60
N ILE A 57 -6.33 -10.33 3.25
CA ILE A 57 -5.04 -10.32 3.97
C ILE A 57 -5.20 -11.04 5.32
N ILE A 58 -6.37 -10.90 5.93
CA ILE A 58 -6.79 -11.60 7.15
C ILE A 58 -8.02 -12.42 6.82
N GLY A 59 -8.00 -13.71 7.16
CA GLY A 59 -9.15 -14.59 6.97
C GLY A 59 -9.55 -14.73 5.50
N ALA A 60 -10.85 -14.79 5.23
CA ALA A 60 -11.40 -14.88 3.88
C ALA A 60 -11.60 -13.49 3.25
N GLU A 61 -11.70 -13.46 1.92
CA GLU A 61 -12.16 -12.28 1.17
C GLU A 61 -13.53 -11.81 1.69
N GLY A 62 -13.66 -10.50 1.92
CA GLY A 62 -14.89 -9.89 2.47
C GLY A 62 -15.00 -9.82 3.99
N ASP A 63 -14.03 -10.37 4.75
CA ASP A 63 -13.97 -10.15 6.19
C ASP A 63 -13.81 -8.66 6.51
N ALA A 64 -14.67 -8.13 7.39
CA ALA A 64 -14.66 -6.75 7.84
C ALA A 64 -13.30 -6.35 8.45
N ALA A 65 -12.52 -7.29 8.98
CA ALA A 65 -11.16 -7.06 9.42
C ALA A 65 -10.28 -6.43 8.33
N ASN A 66 -10.45 -6.82 7.06
CA ASN A 66 -9.65 -6.29 5.95
C ASN A 66 -9.87 -4.78 5.68
N LEU A 67 -10.94 -4.18 6.22
CA LEU A 67 -11.19 -2.73 6.11
C LEU A 67 -10.09 -1.89 6.76
N MET A 68 -9.35 -2.44 7.73
CA MET A 68 -8.21 -1.74 8.33
C MET A 68 -7.11 -1.40 7.30
N PHE A 69 -6.91 -2.27 6.31
CA PHE A 69 -5.92 -2.05 5.25
C PHE A 69 -6.40 -0.98 4.26
N ALA A 70 -7.72 -0.83 4.07
CA ALA A 70 -8.25 0.33 3.37
C ALA A 70 -7.92 1.64 4.13
N GLY A 71 -7.96 1.63 5.46
CA GLY A 71 -7.49 2.75 6.29
C GLY A 71 -6.03 3.13 6.04
N VAL A 72 -5.14 2.16 5.83
CA VAL A 72 -3.74 2.39 5.47
C VAL A 72 -3.63 3.13 4.12
N LEU A 73 -4.41 2.73 3.11
CA LEU A 73 -4.45 3.43 1.81
C LEU A 73 -4.96 4.86 1.97
N VAL A 74 -6.01 5.06 2.77
CA VAL A 74 -6.56 6.39 3.02
C VAL A 74 -5.49 7.30 3.63
N ILE A 75 -4.71 6.82 4.59
CA ILE A 75 -3.59 7.57 5.17
C ILE A 75 -2.55 7.93 4.12
N ALA A 76 -2.15 6.97 3.28
CA ALA A 76 -1.18 7.19 2.22
C ALA A 76 -1.67 8.24 1.20
N VAL A 77 -2.93 8.14 0.75
CA VAL A 77 -3.55 9.03 -0.24
C VAL A 77 -3.76 10.42 0.34
N LEU A 78 -4.37 10.55 1.52
CA LEU A 78 -4.59 11.86 2.15
C LEU A 78 -3.27 12.55 2.48
N GLY A 79 -2.27 11.81 2.95
CA GLY A 79 -0.93 12.34 3.17
C GLY A 79 -0.27 12.82 1.89
N ALA A 80 -0.44 12.10 0.78
CA ALA A 80 0.04 12.53 -0.54
C ALA A 80 -0.66 13.82 -1.03
N LEU A 81 -1.98 13.90 -0.85
CA LEU A 81 -2.77 15.09 -1.22
C LEU A 81 -2.42 16.31 -0.37
N TRP A 82 -2.35 16.17 0.95
CA TRP A 82 -1.99 17.27 1.87
C TRP A 82 -0.55 17.74 1.67
N SER A 83 0.37 16.84 1.37
CA SER A 83 1.75 17.21 1.02
C SER A 83 1.87 17.83 -0.37
N ARG A 84 0.79 17.84 -1.16
CA ARG A 84 0.77 18.27 -2.57
C ARG A 84 1.85 17.54 -3.38
N PHE A 85 2.05 16.26 -3.08
CA PHE A 85 3.06 15.40 -3.71
C PHE A 85 4.51 15.88 -3.57
N ARG A 86 4.84 16.75 -2.61
CA ARG A 86 6.21 17.21 -2.34
C ARG A 86 7.02 16.15 -1.59
N SER A 87 8.28 15.93 -1.97
CA SER A 87 9.15 14.87 -1.42
C SER A 87 9.15 14.79 0.11
N ALA A 88 9.35 15.90 0.81
CA ALA A 88 9.41 15.90 2.28
C ALA A 88 8.07 15.53 2.94
N GLY A 89 6.93 15.85 2.32
CA GLY A 89 5.62 15.49 2.85
C GLY A 89 5.24 14.06 2.47
N MET A 90 5.58 13.61 1.26
CA MET A 90 5.43 12.21 0.82
C MET A 90 6.20 11.25 1.74
N ALA A 91 7.42 11.62 2.15
CA ALA A 91 8.19 10.82 3.11
C ALA A 91 7.42 10.59 4.42
N ARG A 92 6.82 11.66 4.97
CA ARG A 92 6.00 11.57 6.19
C ARG A 92 4.72 10.76 5.99
N ALA A 93 4.07 10.92 4.83
CA ALA A 93 2.86 10.18 4.48
C ALA A 93 3.12 8.67 4.39
N MET A 94 4.18 8.25 3.69
CA MET A 94 4.54 6.84 3.56
C MET A 94 5.02 6.25 4.89
N PHE A 95 5.70 7.05 5.72
CA PHE A 95 6.05 6.62 7.08
C PHE A 95 4.81 6.43 7.96
N ALA A 96 3.83 7.34 7.88
CA ALA A 96 2.55 7.20 8.58
C ALA A 96 1.78 5.95 8.10
N ALA A 97 1.77 5.68 6.79
CA ALA A 97 1.18 4.47 6.23
C ALA A 97 1.89 3.20 6.73
N MET A 98 3.23 3.20 6.85
CA MET A 98 3.98 2.11 7.48
C MET A 98 3.54 1.88 8.93
N LEU A 99 3.42 2.93 9.73
CA LEU A 99 2.96 2.81 11.12
C LEU A 99 1.53 2.26 11.18
N ALA A 100 0.64 2.76 10.31
CA ALA A 100 -0.72 2.26 10.20
C ALA A 100 -0.76 0.77 9.80
N GLN A 101 0.12 0.34 8.90
CA GLN A 101 0.27 -1.06 8.51
C GLN A 101 0.67 -1.94 9.69
N LEU A 102 1.66 -1.51 10.48
CA LEU A 102 2.09 -2.23 11.67
C LEU A 102 0.98 -2.28 12.74
N LEU A 103 0.25 -1.19 12.92
CA LEU A 103 -0.90 -1.14 13.83
C LEU A 103 -2.01 -2.10 13.38
N ALA A 104 -2.35 -2.11 12.09
CA ALA A 104 -3.32 -3.03 11.51
C ALA A 104 -2.94 -4.50 11.78
N GLY A 105 -1.71 -4.89 11.43
CA GLY A 105 -1.23 -6.24 11.72
C GLY A 105 -1.20 -6.56 13.21
N GLY A 106 -0.77 -5.62 14.05
CA GLY A 106 -0.76 -5.78 15.51
C GLY A 106 -2.16 -5.98 16.09
N VAL A 107 -3.16 -5.22 15.62
CA VAL A 107 -4.56 -5.38 16.01
C VAL A 107 -5.10 -6.73 15.57
N ALA A 108 -4.82 -7.15 14.34
CA ALA A 108 -5.24 -8.47 13.83
C ALA A 108 -4.70 -9.61 14.70
N LEU A 109 -3.41 -9.55 15.07
CA LEU A 109 -2.78 -10.53 15.95
C LEU A 109 -3.39 -10.51 17.36
N ALA A 110 -3.58 -9.33 17.94
CA ALA A 110 -4.14 -9.17 19.28
C ALA A 110 -5.61 -9.64 19.36
N ALA A 111 -6.37 -9.45 18.28
CA ALA A 111 -7.77 -9.87 18.18
C ALA A 111 -7.94 -11.34 17.75
N GLY A 112 -6.85 -12.04 17.39
CA GLY A 112 -6.90 -13.40 16.87
C GLY A 112 -7.57 -13.52 15.50
N TRP A 113 -7.65 -12.42 14.74
CA TRP A 113 -8.32 -12.42 13.43
C TRP A 113 -7.48 -13.15 12.39
N GLY A 114 -8.08 -14.12 11.70
CA GLY A 114 -7.37 -15.01 10.79
C GLY A 114 -6.84 -16.29 11.45
N ALA A 115 -7.21 -16.58 12.70
CA ALA A 115 -6.85 -17.82 13.40
C ALA A 115 -7.33 -19.10 12.71
N ASP A 116 -8.34 -19.00 11.85
CA ASP A 116 -8.84 -20.12 11.03
C ASP A 116 -7.91 -20.45 9.84
N SER A 117 -6.89 -19.63 9.57
CA SER A 117 -5.91 -19.90 8.52
C SER A 117 -4.93 -21.00 8.94
N ALA A 118 -4.57 -21.87 7.98
CA ALA A 118 -3.68 -23.00 8.23
C ALA A 118 -2.25 -22.59 8.65
N ARG A 119 -1.85 -21.35 8.42
CA ARG A 119 -0.50 -20.84 8.72
C ARG A 119 -0.55 -19.67 9.72
N TRP A 120 -1.65 -19.48 10.42
CA TRP A 120 -1.73 -18.49 11.49
C TRP A 120 -0.63 -18.70 12.53
N PRO A 121 0.08 -17.64 12.99
CA PRO A 121 -0.05 -16.22 12.65
C PRO A 121 0.90 -15.73 11.53
N PHE A 122 1.64 -16.64 10.89
CA PHE A 122 2.69 -16.30 9.94
C PHE A 122 2.19 -15.54 8.71
N ASP A 123 0.99 -15.86 8.21
CA ASP A 123 0.42 -15.17 7.04
C ASP A 123 0.26 -13.66 7.30
N VAL A 124 -0.35 -13.30 8.45
CA VAL A 124 -0.57 -11.90 8.83
C VAL A 124 0.73 -11.20 9.17
N LEU A 125 1.65 -11.87 9.86
CA LEU A 125 2.98 -11.33 10.14
C LEU A 125 3.76 -11.03 8.86
N ALA A 126 3.79 -11.98 7.93
CA ALA A 126 4.53 -11.84 6.67
C ALA A 126 3.93 -10.73 5.80
N ALA A 127 2.59 -10.72 5.62
CA ALA A 127 1.91 -9.68 4.85
C ALA A 127 2.13 -8.29 5.45
N THR A 128 1.99 -8.17 6.77
CA THR A 128 2.22 -6.91 7.50
C THR A 128 3.65 -6.44 7.34
N ALA A 129 4.64 -7.32 7.56
CA ALA A 129 6.05 -6.97 7.50
C ALA A 129 6.47 -6.54 6.10
N VAL A 130 6.09 -7.29 5.06
CA VAL A 130 6.44 -6.98 3.67
C VAL A 130 5.85 -5.62 3.27
N LEU A 131 4.55 -5.40 3.49
CA LEU A 131 3.90 -4.14 3.14
C LEU A 131 4.48 -2.96 3.93
N ALA A 132 4.74 -3.14 5.23
CA ALA A 132 5.35 -2.10 6.07
C ALA A 132 6.77 -1.73 5.59
N VAL A 133 7.58 -2.71 5.19
CA VAL A 133 8.91 -2.47 4.60
C VAL A 133 8.81 -1.71 3.29
N MET A 134 7.86 -2.07 2.42
CA MET A 134 7.69 -1.33 1.15
C MET A 134 7.30 0.14 1.40
N TRP A 135 6.38 0.41 2.32
CA TRP A 135 6.04 1.77 2.74
C TRP A 135 7.24 2.51 3.33
N LEU A 136 8.04 1.85 4.16
CA LEU A 136 9.24 2.42 4.76
C LEU A 136 10.31 2.77 3.72
N VAL A 137 10.56 1.88 2.77
CA VAL A 137 11.53 2.11 1.68
C VAL A 137 11.06 3.26 0.80
N SER A 138 9.75 3.32 0.48
CA SER A 138 9.18 4.46 -0.25
C SER A 138 9.36 5.77 0.51
N SER A 139 9.08 5.79 1.82
CA SER A 139 9.34 6.93 2.71
C SER A 139 10.80 7.39 2.65
N TRP A 140 11.73 6.45 2.76
CA TRP A 140 13.16 6.73 2.70
C TRP A 140 13.59 7.32 1.35
N LEU A 141 13.08 6.79 0.24
CA LEU A 141 13.35 7.30 -1.11
C LEU A 141 12.86 8.74 -1.27
N PHE A 142 11.65 9.06 -0.79
CA PHE A 142 11.16 10.43 -0.79
C PHE A 142 11.98 11.37 0.09
N ARG A 143 12.47 10.90 1.24
CA ARG A 143 13.36 11.68 2.11
C ARG A 143 14.71 11.95 1.42
N ALA A 144 15.29 10.95 0.77
CA ALA A 144 16.51 11.10 -0.01
C ALA A 144 16.33 12.08 -1.18
N SER A 145 15.17 12.06 -1.84
CA SER A 145 14.82 13.02 -2.89
C SER A 145 14.73 14.46 -2.35
N ALA A 146 14.19 14.65 -1.14
CA ALA A 146 14.08 15.97 -0.52
C ALA A 146 15.46 16.57 -0.19
N TRP A 147 16.41 15.75 0.26
CA TRP A 147 17.77 16.21 0.55
C TRP A 147 18.57 16.62 -0.69
N LYS A 148 18.25 16.08 -1.87
CA LYS A 148 18.90 16.48 -3.12
C LYS A 148 18.32 17.76 -3.75
N GLN A 149 17.19 18.25 -3.24
CA GLN A 149 16.47 19.42 -3.78
C GLN A 149 16.64 20.69 -2.94
N GLY A 150 17.25 20.60 -1.75
CA GLY A 150 17.60 21.75 -0.88
C GLY A 150 19.09 22.03 -0.95
#